data_AF-A0A4Q4BU96-F1
#
_entry.id   AF-A0A4Q4BU96-F1
#
_cell.length_a   1.000
_cell.length_b   1.000
_cell.length_c   1.000
_cell.angle_alpha   90.00
_cell.angle_beta   90.00
_cell.angle_gamma   90.00
#
_symmetry.space_group_name_H-M   'P 1'
#
loop_
_entity.id
_entity.type
_entity.pdbx_description
1 polymer ?
#
loop_
_entity_poly.entity_id
_entity_poly.type
_entity_poly.pdbx_seq_one_letter_code
_entity_poly.pdbx_strand_id
1 'polypeptide(L)' 'MSATSDTGVADVTATYCTRCGKLPDEADHTACARWLAAEEPPRFCAQCARRMKVQVVPTGWSAECSRHGALSGGAGV' A
#
# COMPACT_ATOMS: atom_id res chain seq x y z
N MET A 1 -17.27 -36.73 4.98
CA MET A 1 -17.66 -35.79 6.05
C MET A 1 -16.36 -35.30 6.68
N SER A 2 -15.89 -34.08 6.60
CA SER A 2 -16.23 -32.87 5.85
C SER A 2 -14.92 -32.09 5.78
N ALA A 3 -14.61 -31.49 4.64
CA ALA A 3 -13.53 -30.53 4.51
C ALA A 3 -13.94 -29.24 5.23
N THR A 4 -13.04 -28.68 6.05
CA THR A 4 -13.14 -27.28 6.45
C THR A 4 -11.94 -26.56 5.86
N SER A 5 -12.20 -25.92 4.73
CA SER A 5 -11.40 -24.82 4.21
C SER A 5 -11.40 -23.70 5.25
N ASP A 6 -10.23 -23.25 5.66
CA ASP A 6 -10.07 -21.90 6.19
C ASP A 6 -9.53 -21.03 5.06
N THR A 7 -10.43 -20.29 4.43
CA THR A 7 -10.07 -19.17 3.56
C THR A 7 -9.54 -18.08 4.48
N GLY A 8 -8.22 -18.10 4.71
CA GLY A 8 -7.52 -16.99 5.37
C GLY A 8 -7.66 -15.73 4.52
N VAL A 9 -8.66 -14.92 4.81
CA VAL A 9 -8.68 -13.52 4.38
C VAL A 9 -7.52 -12.85 5.11
N ALA A 10 -6.45 -12.57 4.37
CA ALA A 10 -5.37 -11.74 4.86
C ALA A 10 -5.98 -10.37 5.17
N ASP A 11 -6.30 -10.15 6.45
CA ASP A 11 -6.51 -8.84 7.01
C ASP A 11 -5.18 -8.10 6.88
N VAL A 12 -4.98 -7.45 5.73
CA VAL A 12 -3.82 -6.62 5.46
C VAL A 12 -4.02 -5.33 6.25
N THR A 13 -3.91 -5.39 7.58
CA THR A 13 -3.80 -4.17 8.38
C THR A 13 -2.56 -3.44 7.92
N ALA A 14 -2.75 -2.33 7.21
CA ALA A 14 -1.67 -1.43 6.86
C ALA A 14 -0.97 -0.99 8.16
N THR A 15 0.25 -1.49 8.37
CA THR A 15 1.03 -1.27 9.60
C THR A 15 1.85 0.01 9.50
N TYR A 16 2.31 0.35 8.30
CA TYR A 16 3.15 1.51 8.04
C TYR A 16 2.46 2.52 7.14
N CYS A 17 2.72 3.79 7.38
CA CYS A 17 2.27 4.87 6.50
C CYS A 17 2.91 4.71 5.12
N THR A 18 2.08 4.57 4.08
CA THR A 18 2.55 4.33 2.71
C THR A 18 3.24 5.54 2.07
N ARG A 19 3.11 6.74 2.66
CA ARG A 19 3.84 7.93 2.22
C ARG A 19 5.23 8.01 2.80
N CYS A 20 5.40 7.78 4.11
CA CYS A 20 6.65 8.08 4.83
C CYS A 20 7.36 6.87 5.42
N GLY A 21 6.71 5.70 5.46
CA GLY A 21 7.26 4.45 5.97
C GLY A 21 7.28 4.32 7.50
N LYS A 22 6.78 5.30 8.24
CA LYS A 22 6.75 5.29 9.71
C LYS A 22 5.50 4.59 10.26
N LEU A 23 5.59 4.14 11.51
CA LEU A 23 4.44 3.66 12.27
C LEU A 23 3.45 4.81 12.58
N PRO A 24 2.18 4.50 12.91
CA PRO A 24 1.14 5.50 13.16
C PRO A 24 1.46 6.47 14.31
N ASP A 25 2.21 6.01 15.31
CA ASP A 25 2.57 6.74 16.54
C ASP A 25 3.93 7.48 16.46
N GLU A 26 4.74 7.21 15.43
CA GLU A 26 6.07 7.82 15.25
C GLU A 26 6.05 9.21 14.58
N ALA A 27 4.89 9.67 14.09
CA ALA A 27 4.74 10.96 13.42
C ALA A 27 3.27 11.43 13.33
N ASP A 28 3.06 12.73 13.15
CA ASP A 28 1.80 13.28 12.67
C ASP A 28 1.63 12.97 11.17
N HIS A 29 0.57 12.24 10.83
CA HIS A 29 0.27 11.77 9.48
C HIS A 29 -0.75 12.64 8.74
N THR A 30 -1.14 13.80 9.27
CA THR A 30 -2.12 14.70 8.63
C THR A 30 -1.69 15.11 7.21
N ALA A 31 -0.41 15.45 7.02
CA ALA A 31 0.13 15.78 5.70
C ALA A 31 0.24 14.54 4.78
N CYS A 32 0.53 13.37 5.35
CA CYS A 32 0.58 12.11 4.61
C CYS A 32 -0.80 11.72 4.07
N ALA A 33 -1.85 11.90 4.88
CA ALA A 33 -3.23 11.62 4.49
C ALA A 33 -3.70 12.52 3.34
N ARG A 34 -3.39 13.83 3.41
CA ARG A 34 -3.73 14.78 2.33
C ARG A 34 -3.07 14.43 1.00
N TRP A 35 -1.81 13.99 1.05
CA TRP A 35 -1.05 13.54 -0.12
C TRP A 35 -1.69 12.31 -0.76
N LEU A 36 -2.03 11.29 0.04
CA LEU A 36 -2.67 10.08 -0.45
C LEU A 36 -4.08 10.33 -1.01
N ALA A 37 -4.83 11.27 -0.42
CA ALA A 37 -6.14 11.67 -0.92
C ALA A 37 -6.10 12.38 -2.30
N ALA A 38 -4.91 12.81 -2.76
CA ALA A 38 -4.71 13.35 -4.10
C ALA A 38 -4.42 12.26 -5.16
N GLU A 39 -4.78 11.00 -4.88
CA GLU A 39 -4.54 9.83 -5.73
C GLU A 39 -3.05 9.58 -6.02
N GLU A 40 -2.17 10.08 -5.17
CA GLU A 40 -0.73 9.90 -5.34
C GLU A 40 -0.28 8.48 -4.93
N PRO A 41 0.63 7.86 -5.69
CA PRO A 41 1.01 6.45 -5.52
C PRO A 41 1.75 6.17 -4.20
N PRO A 42 1.49 5.05 -3.52
CA PRO A 42 2.22 4.70 -2.30
C PRO A 42 3.72 4.55 -2.57
N ARG A 43 4.54 5.20 -1.73
CA ARG A 43 6.01 5.18 -1.83
C ARG A 43 6.61 4.05 -1.01
N PHE A 44 5.92 3.61 0.03
CA PHE A 44 6.34 2.57 0.95
C PHE A 44 5.28 1.48 1.09
N CYS A 45 5.74 0.25 1.23
CA CYS A 45 4.87 -0.89 1.47
C CYS A 45 4.22 -0.78 2.85
N ALA A 46 2.88 -0.85 2.88
CA ALA A 46 2.09 -0.81 4.11
C ALA A 46 2.42 -1.95 5.10
N GLN A 47 3.04 -3.03 4.64
CA GLN A 47 3.35 -4.22 5.43
C GLN A 47 4.78 -4.26 6.00
N CYS A 48 5.75 -3.60 5.35
CA CYS A 48 7.16 -3.73 5.78
C CYS A 48 8.01 -2.46 5.62
N ALA A 49 7.38 -1.31 5.38
CA ALA A 49 8.04 -0.01 5.21
C ALA A 49 9.14 0.04 4.15
N ARG A 50 9.20 -0.93 3.22
CA ARG A 50 10.17 -0.90 2.12
C ARG A 50 9.71 0.08 1.05
N ARG A 51 10.64 0.84 0.47
CA ARG A 51 10.34 1.65 -0.71
C ARG A 51 9.87 0.76 -1.85
N MET A 52 8.79 1.16 -2.49
CA MET A 52 8.20 0.46 -3.63
C MET A 52 8.79 1.01 -4.94
N LYS A 53 8.85 0.16 -5.97
CA LYS A 53 9.09 0.61 -7.35
C LYS A 53 7.79 1.17 -7.88
N VAL A 54 7.72 2.48 -8.06
CA VAL A 54 6.51 3.17 -8.53
C VAL A 54 6.66 3.52 -10.00
N GLN A 55 5.63 3.21 -10.79
CA GLN A 55 5.46 3.68 -12.16
C GLN A 55 4.17 4.50 -12.23
N VAL A 56 4.27 5.72 -12.74
CA VAL A 56 3.11 6.59 -13.01
C VAL A 56 2.88 6.64 -14.51
N VAL A 57 1.63 6.55 -14.92
CA VAL A 57 1.14 6.75 -16.29
C VAL A 57 0.00 7.78 -16.27
N PRO A 58 -0.39 8.37 -17.41
CA PRO A 58 -1.42 9.42 -17.41
C PRO A 58 -2.78 8.99 -16.82
N THR A 59 -3.09 7.69 -16.85
CA THR A 59 -4.37 7.11 -16.43
C THR A 59 -4.32 6.37 -15.10
N GLY A 60 -3.16 6.33 -14.42
CA GLY A 60 -2.99 5.58 -13.19
C GLY A 60 -1.54 5.36 -12.79
N TRP A 61 -1.33 4.41 -11.88
CA TRP A 61 0.00 4.07 -11.37
C TRP A 61 0.06 2.62 -10.89
N SER A 62 1.24 2.03 -10.94
CA SER A 62 1.57 0.79 -10.21
C SER A 62 2.67 1.05 -9.20
N ALA A 63 2.64 0.29 -8.11
CA ALA A 63 3.66 0.27 -7.10
C ALA A 63 3.95 -1.17 -6.71
N GLU A 64 5.22 -1.60 -6.78
CA GLU A 64 5.64 -2.96 -6.47
C GLU A 64 6.58 -3.02 -5.27
N CYS A 65 6.20 -3.82 -4.27
CA CYS A 65 7.07 -4.22 -3.18
C CYS A 65 7.77 -5.53 -3.53
N SER A 66 9.10 -5.56 -3.40
CA SER A 66 9.90 -6.77 -3.66
C SER A 66 9.58 -7.99 -2.79
N ARG A 67 8.74 -7.84 -1.76
CA ARG A 67 8.30 -8.94 -0.88
C ARG A 67 6.81 -9.21 -0.94
N HIS A 68 6.00 -8.15 -1.03
CA HIS A 68 4.54 -8.24 -0.87
C HIS A 68 3.78 -8.02 -2.18
N GLY A 69 4.49 -7.89 -3.29
CA GLY A 69 3.90 -7.78 -4.62
C GLY A 69 3.44 -6.37 -4.97
N ALA A 70 2.66 -6.30 -6.04
CA ALA A 70 2.22 -5.06 -6.65
C ALA A 70 0.81 -4.65 -6.23
N LEU A 71 0.56 -3.35 -6.25
CA LEU A 71 -0.76 -2.75 -6.24
C LEU A 71 -0.81 -1.62 -7.27
N SER A 72 -2.01 -1.27 -7.70
CA SER A 72 -2.24 -0.24 -8.70
C SER A 72 -3.44 0.64 -8.33
N GLY A 73 -3.49 1.83 -8.93
CA GLY A 73 -4.58 2.78 -8.81
C GLY A 73 -4.82 3.51 -10.12
N GLY A 74 -6.07 3.91 -10.37
CA GLY A 74 -6.50 4.44 -11.68
C GLY A 74 -6.94 3.36 -12.67
N ALA A 75 -7.40 3.77 -13.86
CA ALA A 75 -8.12 2.91 -14.80
C ALA A 75 -7.24 2.20 -15.84
N GLY A 76 -5.92 2.46 -15.87
CA GLY A 76 -5.06 2.07 -16.99
C GLY A 76 -3.80 1.29 -16.62
N VAL A 77 -3.86 0.41 -15.62
CA VAL A 77 -2.72 -0.35 -15.09
C VAL A 77 -3.11 -1.72 -14.55
#